data_AF-A0A3A5J3A5-F1
#
_entry.id   AF-A0A3A5J3A5-F1
#
_cell.length_a   1.000
_cell.length_b   1.000
_cell.length_c   1.000
_cell.angle_alpha   90.00
_cell.angle_beta   90.00
_cell.angle_gamma   90.00
#
_symmetry.space_group_name_H-M   'P 1'
#
loop_
_entity.id
_entity.type
_entity.pdbx_description
1 polymer ?
#
loop_
_entity_poly.entity_id
_entity_poly.type
_entity_poly.pdbx_seq_one_letter_code
_entity_poly.pdbx_strand_id
1 'polypeptide(L)'
;MRRPPGPAARTDRRSNQVKKGGIAAVVVIILAIVIGLVYWQTRSASPTSAEAPAPTSNAPSETPAPESTQPNRAAPKENEKRQPSSQPSRPQSPTAQYCDNKAAQGNVRAADTKALAAQGGLVAILSNEAALHDAYACADTYLKTGGDIDAADPRADSDHLTPLLFAIQRNDPKMVRYLLEHGADPSTRGGPKHIKPYGYAVYLALKNQATNYNEVISILDSALEKTSSGQKAG
;
A
#
# COMPACT_ATOMS: atom_id res chain seq x y z
N MET A 1 -34.77 26.84 -71.82
CA MET A 1 -33.88 25.68 -71.54
C MET A 1 -34.33 25.05 -70.22
N ARG A 2 -34.93 23.85 -70.26
CA ARG A 2 -35.47 23.15 -69.07
C ARG A 2 -34.43 22.14 -68.56
N ARG A 3 -34.10 22.19 -67.27
CA ARG A 3 -33.22 21.21 -66.59
C ARG A 3 -33.98 19.89 -66.32
N PRO A 4 -33.34 18.72 -66.42
CA PRO A 4 -33.99 17.45 -66.08
C PRO A 4 -34.04 17.22 -64.55
N PRO A 5 -35.01 16.42 -64.04
CA PRO A 5 -35.14 16.10 -62.62
C PRO A 5 -34.13 15.03 -62.18
N GLY A 6 -33.62 15.16 -60.94
CA GLY A 6 -32.70 14.20 -60.31
C GLY A 6 -33.42 12.93 -59.80
N PRO A 7 -32.68 11.82 -59.56
CA PRO A 7 -33.26 10.53 -59.23
C PRO A 7 -33.76 10.45 -57.77
N ALA A 8 -34.92 9.80 -57.61
CA ALA A 8 -35.59 9.55 -56.34
C ALA A 8 -34.83 8.56 -55.44
N ALA A 9 -34.85 8.82 -54.13
CA ALA A 9 -34.26 7.98 -53.09
C ALA A 9 -35.02 6.64 -52.95
N ARG A 10 -34.29 5.53 -53.12
CA ARG A 10 -34.79 4.17 -52.87
C ARG A 10 -34.48 3.80 -51.42
N THR A 11 -35.49 3.70 -50.57
CA THR A 11 -35.33 3.28 -49.17
C THR A 11 -35.11 1.77 -49.09
N ASP A 12 -33.94 1.37 -48.61
CA ASP A 12 -33.52 -0.02 -48.45
C ASP A 12 -34.15 -0.65 -47.20
N ARG A 13 -35.25 -1.39 -47.38
CA ARG A 13 -36.02 -2.03 -46.31
C ARG A 13 -35.61 -3.51 -46.13
N ARG A 14 -34.31 -3.83 -46.17
CA ARG A 14 -33.84 -5.23 -46.09
C ARG A 14 -32.90 -5.59 -44.93
N SER A 15 -32.53 -4.67 -44.05
CA SER A 15 -31.50 -4.92 -43.02
C SER A 15 -32.00 -5.48 -41.67
N ASN A 16 -33.32 -5.57 -41.43
CA ASN A 16 -33.87 -5.92 -40.11
C ASN A 16 -34.32 -7.38 -39.93
N GLN A 17 -34.12 -8.25 -40.91
CA GLN A 17 -34.47 -9.68 -40.82
C GLN A 17 -33.32 -10.56 -40.29
N VAL A 18 -32.06 -10.15 -40.43
CA VAL A 18 -30.90 -11.01 -40.07
C VAL A 18 -30.63 -11.05 -38.56
N LYS A 19 -31.08 -10.04 -37.80
CA LYS A 19 -30.77 -9.93 -36.35
C LYS A 19 -31.60 -10.87 -35.46
N LYS A 20 -32.76 -11.35 -35.91
CA LYS A 20 -33.64 -12.19 -35.09
C LYS A 20 -33.25 -13.68 -35.10
N GLY A 21 -32.68 -14.17 -36.21
CA GLY A 21 -32.23 -15.56 -36.31
C GLY A 21 -30.98 -15.87 -35.48
N GLY A 22 -30.04 -14.93 -35.39
CA GLY A 22 -28.81 -15.11 -34.62
C GLY A 22 -29.03 -15.18 -33.10
N ILE A 23 -29.96 -14.38 -32.58
CA ILE A 23 -30.26 -14.32 -31.14
C ILE A 23 -30.89 -15.64 -30.66
N ALA A 24 -31.79 -16.23 -31.45
CA ALA A 24 -32.40 -17.51 -31.10
C ALA A 24 -31.38 -18.66 -31.02
N ALA A 25 -30.41 -18.70 -31.95
CA ALA A 25 -29.36 -19.71 -31.94
C ALA A 25 -28.43 -19.60 -30.71
N VAL A 26 -28.08 -18.37 -30.30
CA VAL A 26 -27.23 -18.14 -29.12
C VAL A 26 -27.94 -18.56 -27.83
N VAL A 27 -29.25 -18.31 -27.70
CA VAL A 27 -30.02 -18.71 -26.51
C VAL A 27 -30.06 -20.23 -26.36
N VAL A 28 -30.25 -20.99 -27.46
CA VAL A 28 -30.26 -22.47 -27.41
C VAL A 28 -28.90 -23.03 -26.98
N ILE A 29 -27.80 -22.45 -27.46
CA ILE A 29 -26.44 -22.87 -27.08
C ILE A 29 -26.21 -22.62 -25.59
N ILE A 30 -26.61 -21.45 -25.07
CA ILE A 30 -26.47 -21.12 -23.65
C ILE A 30 -27.31 -22.08 -22.79
N LEU A 31 -28.55 -22.39 -23.19
CA LEU A 31 -29.40 -23.34 -22.47
C LEU A 31 -28.79 -24.74 -22.45
N ALA A 32 -28.21 -25.21 -23.55
CA ALA A 32 -27.53 -26.51 -23.60
C ALA A 32 -26.30 -26.56 -22.67
N ILE A 33 -25.52 -25.48 -22.58
CA ILE A 33 -24.37 -25.39 -21.67
C ILE A 33 -24.83 -25.43 -20.21
N VAL A 34 -25.87 -24.67 -19.85
CA VAL A 34 -26.42 -24.67 -18.47
C VAL A 34 -26.95 -26.04 -18.09
N ILE A 35 -27.70 -26.71 -18.98
CA ILE A 35 -28.19 -28.08 -18.76
C ILE A 35 -27.02 -29.05 -18.57
N GLY A 36 -25.95 -28.93 -19.37
CA GLY A 36 -24.75 -29.73 -19.22
C GLY A 36 -24.04 -29.52 -17.86
N LEU A 37 -23.93 -28.28 -17.39
CA LEU A 37 -23.33 -27.94 -16.09
C LEU A 37 -24.15 -28.47 -14.92
N VAL A 38 -25.48 -28.36 -14.98
CA VAL A 38 -26.39 -28.92 -13.97
C VAL A 38 -26.31 -30.44 -13.96
N TYR A 39 -26.30 -31.08 -15.13
CA TYR A 39 -26.14 -32.53 -15.25
C TYR A 39 -24.83 -33.03 -14.63
N TRP A 40 -23.74 -32.26 -14.80
CA TRP A 40 -22.44 -32.58 -14.21
C TRP A 40 -22.45 -32.42 -12.68
N GLN A 41 -23.08 -31.37 -12.13
CA GLN A 41 -23.23 -31.17 -10.68
C GLN A 41 -24.04 -32.28 -10.00
N THR A 42 -25.02 -32.86 -10.69
CA THR A 42 -25.86 -33.92 -10.13
C THR A 42 -25.21 -35.32 -10.12
N ARG A 43 -24.04 -35.50 -10.76
CA ARG A 43 -23.36 -36.80 -10.86
C ARG A 43 -22.20 -37.01 -9.88
N SER A 44 -21.80 -36.01 -9.10
CA SER A 44 -20.80 -36.17 -8.04
C SER A 44 -21.46 -36.52 -6.71
N ALA A 45 -22.03 -37.73 -6.62
CA ALA A 45 -22.45 -38.32 -5.35
C ALA A 45 -21.97 -39.77 -5.28
N SER A 46 -20.79 -39.97 -4.71
CA SER A 46 -20.38 -41.27 -4.15
C SER A 46 -20.66 -41.22 -2.64
N PRO A 47 -21.23 -42.28 -2.04
CA PRO A 47 -21.61 -42.29 -0.64
C PRO A 47 -20.38 -42.32 0.28
N THR A 48 -20.42 -41.44 1.28
CA THR A 48 -19.55 -41.39 2.46
C THR A 48 -19.59 -42.69 3.25
N SER A 49 -18.44 -43.30 3.50
CA SER A 49 -18.27 -44.31 4.55
C SER A 49 -17.91 -43.60 5.85
N ALA A 50 -18.67 -43.93 6.89
CA ALA A 50 -18.54 -43.45 8.26
C ALA A 50 -17.29 -44.01 8.97
N GLU A 51 -16.74 -43.27 9.94
CA GLU A 51 -16.36 -43.77 11.28
C GLU A 51 -16.04 -42.57 12.21
N ALA A 52 -16.43 -42.67 13.48
CA ALA A 52 -16.52 -41.60 14.49
C ALA A 52 -15.31 -41.60 15.50
N PRO A 53 -15.38 -40.99 16.72
CA PRO A 53 -14.47 -39.92 17.15
C PRO A 53 -13.43 -40.31 18.22
N ALA A 54 -12.56 -39.33 18.53
CA ALA A 54 -11.38 -39.37 19.40
C ALA A 54 -11.59 -39.87 20.86
N PRO A 55 -10.53 -40.38 21.52
CA PRO A 55 -10.49 -40.53 22.97
C PRO A 55 -9.78 -39.38 23.69
N THR A 56 -10.37 -38.98 24.81
CA THR A 56 -9.85 -38.08 25.85
C THR A 56 -9.05 -38.81 26.93
N SER A 57 -8.13 -38.05 27.55
CA SER A 57 -7.82 -38.03 29.01
C SER A 57 -6.87 -39.06 29.65
N ASN A 58 -5.88 -38.46 30.34
CA ASN A 58 -5.33 -38.79 31.67
C ASN A 58 -4.09 -39.70 31.81
N ALA A 59 -3.04 -39.11 32.38
CA ALA A 59 -2.02 -39.80 33.19
C ALA A 59 -1.84 -39.02 34.52
N PRO A 60 -1.54 -39.69 35.65
CA PRO A 60 -1.62 -39.09 36.99
C PRO A 60 -0.26 -38.71 37.62
N SER A 61 -0.34 -37.66 38.45
CA SER A 61 0.21 -37.44 39.80
C SER A 61 1.63 -37.91 40.18
N GLU A 62 2.44 -37.00 40.74
CA GLU A 62 2.82 -37.00 42.19
C GLU A 62 3.75 -35.82 42.58
N THR A 63 3.28 -35.02 43.55
CA THR A 63 3.98 -34.07 44.45
C THR A 63 4.85 -34.89 45.46
N PRO A 64 5.70 -34.34 46.39
CA PRO A 64 5.82 -32.95 46.86
C PRO A 64 7.25 -32.41 47.14
N ALA A 65 7.29 -31.12 47.47
CA ALA A 65 8.41 -30.39 48.07
C ALA A 65 8.72 -30.85 49.52
N PRO A 66 9.80 -30.35 50.17
CA PRO A 66 9.65 -29.10 50.94
C PRO A 66 10.85 -28.13 50.94
N GLU A 67 10.49 -26.84 50.98
CA GLU A 67 10.98 -25.76 51.86
C GLU A 67 12.41 -25.80 52.46
N SER A 68 13.20 -24.74 52.20
CA SER A 68 13.40 -23.63 53.17
C SER A 68 14.73 -22.86 52.98
N THR A 69 14.66 -21.56 53.30
CA THR A 69 15.71 -20.73 53.93
C THR A 69 16.71 -19.97 53.02
N GLN A 70 16.48 -18.65 52.90
CA GLN A 70 17.53 -17.65 52.69
C GLN A 70 18.24 -17.32 54.03
N PRO A 71 19.51 -16.86 54.00
CA PRO A 71 19.73 -15.45 54.36
C PRO A 71 20.84 -14.73 53.56
N ASN A 72 20.69 -13.40 53.49
CA ASN A 72 21.63 -12.37 52.99
C ASN A 72 23.10 -12.54 53.43
N ARG A 73 24.07 -12.22 52.54
CA ARG A 73 25.13 -11.20 52.78
C ARG A 73 26.01 -10.89 51.55
N ALA A 74 26.29 -9.59 51.41
CA ALA A 74 27.48 -8.95 50.82
C ALA A 74 27.71 -8.92 49.29
N ALA A 75 27.73 -7.68 48.78
CA ALA A 75 28.42 -7.29 47.57
C ALA A 75 29.95 -7.48 47.67
N PRO A 76 30.63 -7.60 46.53
CA PRO A 76 31.76 -6.72 46.25
C PRO A 76 31.56 -5.94 44.95
N LYS A 77 32.02 -4.69 44.97
CA LYS A 77 32.22 -3.85 43.80
C LYS A 77 33.38 -4.44 42.99
N GLU A 78 33.18 -4.70 41.71
CA GLU A 78 34.30 -4.79 40.76
C GLU A 78 33.98 -3.99 39.50
N ASN A 79 34.96 -3.15 39.18
CA ASN A 79 34.88 -2.00 38.33
C ASN A 79 35.45 -2.40 36.96
N GLU A 80 34.68 -3.12 36.15
CA GLU A 80 35.14 -3.52 34.81
C GLU A 80 34.61 -2.53 33.76
N LYS A 81 35.51 -1.63 33.36
CA LYS A 81 35.36 -0.64 32.31
C LYS A 81 35.08 -1.34 30.97
N ARG A 82 33.81 -1.62 30.68
CA ARG A 82 33.38 -2.22 29.41
C ARG A 82 33.64 -1.21 28.28
N GLN A 83 34.72 -1.45 27.53
CA GLN A 83 34.99 -0.76 26.27
C GLN A 83 33.81 -0.97 25.31
N PRO A 84 33.44 0.03 24.49
CA PRO A 84 32.43 -0.16 23.46
C PRO A 84 33.01 -1.11 22.40
N SER A 85 32.37 -2.25 22.22
CA SER A 85 32.68 -3.18 21.13
C SER A 85 32.37 -2.51 19.79
N SER A 86 33.41 -2.09 19.06
CA SER A 86 33.30 -1.63 17.68
C SER A 86 33.04 -2.84 16.78
N GLN A 87 31.76 -3.16 16.55
CA GLN A 87 31.38 -4.04 15.44
C GLN A 87 31.72 -3.34 14.11
N PRO A 88 32.19 -4.08 13.09
CA PRO A 88 32.45 -3.50 11.78
C PRO A 88 31.12 -3.08 11.15
N SER A 89 31.01 -1.79 10.82
CA SER A 89 29.81 -1.18 10.24
C SER A 89 29.44 -1.92 8.95
N ARG A 90 28.29 -2.58 8.93
CA ARG A 90 27.65 -3.04 7.69
C ARG A 90 27.57 -1.83 6.74
N PRO A 91 27.84 -1.97 5.43
CA PRO A 91 27.70 -0.84 4.51
C PRO A 91 26.27 -0.30 4.63
N GLN A 92 26.15 0.90 5.21
CA GLN A 92 24.87 1.56 5.42
C GLN A 92 24.36 2.02 4.05
N SER A 93 23.06 1.86 3.79
CA SER A 93 22.47 2.47 2.61
C SER A 93 22.67 3.99 2.67
N PRO A 94 22.76 4.70 1.55
CA PRO A 94 22.92 6.16 1.57
C PRO A 94 21.87 6.88 2.43
N THR A 95 20.63 6.36 2.44
CA THR A 95 19.54 6.83 3.30
C THR A 95 19.83 6.60 4.78
N ALA A 96 20.25 5.39 5.17
CA ALA A 96 20.65 5.10 6.54
C ALA A 96 21.83 5.97 6.97
N GLN A 97 22.82 6.16 6.08
CA GLN A 97 23.95 7.03 6.36
C GLN A 97 23.51 8.49 6.59
N TYR A 98 22.57 9.01 5.80
CA TYR A 98 22.01 10.35 5.98
C TYR A 98 21.26 10.48 7.32
N CYS A 99 20.39 9.52 7.63
CA CYS A 99 19.55 9.55 8.83
C CYS A 99 20.36 9.31 10.12
N ASP A 100 21.28 8.34 10.12
CA ASP A 100 22.07 7.95 11.29
C ASP A 100 23.16 8.97 11.62
N ASN A 101 23.81 9.54 10.59
CA ASN A 101 25.03 10.32 10.81
C ASN A 101 24.82 11.84 10.74
N LYS A 102 23.83 12.34 9.98
CA LYS A 102 23.70 13.79 9.74
C LYS A 102 22.45 14.38 10.38
N ALA A 103 21.30 13.72 10.23
CA ALA A 103 20.06 14.21 10.82
C ALA A 103 20.10 14.18 12.36
N ALA A 104 20.62 13.09 12.94
CA ALA A 104 20.76 12.94 14.39
C ALA A 104 21.80 13.90 15.03
N GLN A 105 22.77 14.40 14.27
CA GLN A 105 23.84 15.28 14.74
C GLN A 105 23.60 16.77 14.44
N GLY A 106 22.47 17.11 13.81
CA GLY A 106 22.10 18.50 13.49
C GLY A 106 22.97 19.19 12.44
N ASN A 107 23.79 18.44 11.68
CA ASN A 107 24.70 18.99 10.67
C ASN A 107 24.36 18.46 9.26
N VAL A 108 23.13 18.68 8.84
CA VAL A 108 22.68 18.41 7.46
C VAL A 108 22.86 19.69 6.64
N ARG A 109 23.67 19.63 5.59
CA ARG A 109 23.83 20.74 4.63
C ARG A 109 22.81 20.57 3.50
N ALA A 110 22.40 21.67 2.88
CA ALA A 110 21.53 21.64 1.70
C ALA A 110 22.05 20.74 0.56
N ALA A 111 23.38 20.61 0.42
CA ALA A 111 24.00 19.69 -0.54
C ALA A 111 23.72 18.21 -0.22
N ASP A 112 23.66 17.87 1.07
CA ASP A 112 23.35 16.52 1.53
C ASP A 112 21.86 16.20 1.28
N THR A 113 20.97 17.16 1.56
CA THR A 113 19.54 17.08 1.24
C THR A 113 19.31 16.89 -0.26
N LYS A 114 20.01 17.65 -1.11
CA LYS A 114 19.94 17.51 -2.58
C LYS A 114 20.46 16.15 -3.06
N ALA A 115 21.53 15.64 -2.45
CA ALA A 115 22.07 14.32 -2.77
C ALA A 115 21.09 13.20 -2.42
N LEU A 116 20.37 13.31 -1.30
CA LEU A 116 19.31 12.37 -0.95
C LEU A 116 18.08 12.52 -1.85
N ALA A 117 17.71 13.75 -2.23
CA ALA A 117 16.61 14.00 -3.16
C ALA A 117 16.81 13.26 -4.49
N ALA A 118 18.04 13.27 -5.04
CA ALA A 118 18.39 12.53 -6.25
C ALA A 118 18.30 10.99 -6.10
N GLN A 119 18.23 10.49 -4.87
CA GLN A 119 18.17 9.07 -4.52
C GLN A 119 16.78 8.63 -4.03
N GLY A 120 15.73 9.43 -4.29
CA GLY A 120 14.36 9.14 -3.88
C GLY A 120 13.85 10.02 -2.74
N GLY A 121 14.70 10.88 -2.17
CA GLY A 121 14.29 11.90 -1.21
C GLY A 121 13.47 11.36 -0.05
N LEU A 122 12.31 11.98 0.18
CA LEU A 122 11.41 11.59 1.27
C LEU A 122 10.84 10.17 1.09
N VAL A 123 10.57 9.74 -0.15
CA VAL A 123 10.14 8.35 -0.41
C VAL A 123 11.21 7.36 0.02
N ALA A 124 12.48 7.65 -0.24
CA ALA A 124 13.59 6.78 0.18
C ALA A 124 13.70 6.68 1.70
N ILE A 125 13.43 7.75 2.45
CA ILE A 125 13.39 7.72 3.92
C ILE A 125 12.25 6.81 4.38
N LEU A 126 11.03 7.09 3.93
CA LEU A 126 9.81 6.39 4.37
C LEU A 126 9.77 4.91 3.93
N SER A 127 10.40 4.57 2.80
CA SER A 127 10.51 3.18 2.36
C SER A 127 11.48 2.35 3.21
N ASN A 128 12.41 2.99 3.90
CA ASN A 128 13.40 2.33 4.77
C ASN A 128 13.02 2.39 6.26
N GLU A 129 11.75 2.68 6.57
CA GLU A 129 11.26 2.87 7.95
C GLU A 129 11.71 1.78 8.93
N ALA A 130 11.63 0.51 8.53
CA ALA A 130 12.03 -0.62 9.39
C ALA A 130 13.55 -0.70 9.67
N ALA A 131 14.38 -0.08 8.83
CA ALA A 131 15.83 -0.05 8.98
C ALA A 131 16.34 1.20 9.72
N LEU A 132 15.48 2.19 9.93
CA LEU A 132 15.80 3.44 10.58
C LEU A 132 15.31 3.40 12.03
N HIS A 133 16.08 3.98 12.95
CA HIS A 133 15.64 4.11 14.35
C HIS A 133 14.39 5.00 14.44
N ASP A 134 14.39 6.13 13.72
CA ASP A 134 13.25 7.04 13.62
C ASP A 134 13.18 7.66 12.21
N ALA A 135 12.36 7.07 11.35
CA ALA A 135 12.18 7.54 9.99
C ALA A 135 11.45 8.90 9.91
N TYR A 136 10.52 9.17 10.83
CA TYR A 136 9.75 10.41 10.83
C TYR A 136 10.61 11.58 11.32
N ALA A 137 11.46 11.40 12.34
CA ALA A 137 12.42 12.42 12.73
C ALA A 137 13.46 12.72 11.63
N CYS A 138 13.89 11.69 10.89
CA CYS A 138 14.76 11.89 9.72
C CYS A 138 14.02 12.65 8.60
N ALA A 139 12.77 12.31 8.33
CA ALA A 139 11.91 12.99 7.37
C ALA A 139 11.71 14.46 7.74
N ASP A 140 11.42 14.77 9.00
CA ASP A 140 11.31 16.15 9.50
C ASP A 140 12.58 16.95 9.24
N THR A 141 13.74 16.33 9.46
CA THR A 141 15.03 16.98 9.22
C THR A 141 15.28 17.21 7.73
N TYR A 142 14.92 16.24 6.89
CA TYR A 142 14.98 16.39 5.44
C TYR A 142 14.11 17.56 4.96
N LEU A 143 12.87 17.67 5.44
CA LEU A 143 11.97 18.78 5.12
C LEU A 143 12.52 20.13 5.62
N LYS A 144 12.97 20.20 6.88
CA LYS A 144 13.55 21.42 7.49
C LYS A 144 14.78 21.93 6.75
N THR A 145 15.51 21.07 6.06
CA THR A 145 16.72 21.43 5.30
C THR A 145 16.47 21.67 3.81
N GLY A 146 15.20 21.82 3.41
CA GLY A 146 14.79 22.17 2.05
C GLY A 146 14.46 20.96 1.18
N GLY A 147 14.23 19.80 1.79
CA GLY A 147 13.62 18.67 1.11
C GLY A 147 12.20 19.00 0.69
N ASP A 148 11.85 18.63 -0.54
CA ASP A 148 10.50 18.85 -1.08
C ASP A 148 9.57 17.70 -0.66
N ILE A 149 8.43 18.06 -0.05
CA ILE A 149 7.41 17.11 0.42
C ILE A 149 6.59 16.50 -0.73
N ASP A 150 6.53 17.18 -1.87
CA ASP A 150 5.74 16.78 -3.03
C ASP A 150 6.62 16.18 -4.15
N ALA A 151 7.94 16.17 -3.99
CA ALA A 151 8.87 15.62 -4.98
C ALA A 151 8.66 14.11 -5.19
N ALA A 152 8.26 13.76 -6.41
CA ALA A 152 8.24 12.38 -6.86
C ALA A 152 9.64 11.75 -6.82
N ASP A 153 9.71 10.47 -6.49
CA ASP A 153 10.94 9.69 -6.54
C ASP A 153 11.56 9.75 -7.96
N PRO A 154 12.74 10.37 -8.15
CA PRO A 154 13.28 10.56 -9.49
C PRO A 154 14.02 9.33 -10.01
N ARG A 155 14.19 8.27 -9.20
CA ARG A 155 14.96 7.10 -9.59
C ARG A 155 14.27 6.36 -10.73
N ALA A 156 15.05 5.94 -11.73
CA ALA A 156 14.55 5.30 -12.94
C ALA A 156 13.97 3.89 -12.70
N ASP A 157 14.36 3.25 -11.59
CA ASP A 157 13.85 1.94 -11.15
C ASP A 157 12.65 2.07 -10.18
N SER A 158 12.14 3.28 -9.96
CA SER A 158 10.97 3.54 -9.12
C SER A 158 9.70 3.75 -9.95
N ASP A 159 8.54 3.70 -9.28
CA ASP A 159 7.25 4.08 -9.86
C ASP A 159 7.07 5.61 -10.00
N HIS A 160 8.07 6.43 -9.66
CA HIS A 160 7.96 7.90 -9.62
C HIS A 160 6.80 8.41 -8.75
N LEU A 161 6.55 7.76 -7.62
CA LEU A 161 5.51 8.18 -6.69
C LEU A 161 5.97 9.40 -5.91
N THR A 162 5.04 10.33 -5.65
CA THR A 162 5.21 11.32 -4.58
C THR A 162 5.15 10.61 -3.22
N PRO A 163 5.65 11.22 -2.14
CA PRO A 163 5.53 10.65 -0.79
C PRO A 163 4.08 10.30 -0.43
N LEU A 164 3.12 11.16 -0.79
CA LEU A 164 1.71 10.90 -0.52
C LEU A 164 1.17 9.71 -1.32
N LEU A 165 1.55 9.58 -2.59
CA LEU A 165 1.19 8.41 -3.40
C LEU A 165 1.83 7.11 -2.89
N PHE A 166 3.06 7.18 -2.38
CA PHE A 166 3.73 6.04 -1.75
C PHE A 166 3.01 5.57 -0.48
N ALA A 167 2.60 6.50 0.39
CA ALA A 167 1.80 6.18 1.58
C ALA A 167 0.45 5.53 1.22
N ILE A 168 -0.19 6.02 0.15
CA ILE A 168 -1.42 5.42 -0.39
C ILE A 168 -1.16 4.01 -0.93
N GLN A 169 -0.07 3.80 -1.67
CA GLN A 169 0.30 2.47 -2.19
C GLN A 169 0.51 1.45 -1.07
N ARG A 170 1.09 1.89 0.06
CA ARG A 170 1.27 1.07 1.27
C ARG A 170 -0.02 0.86 2.07
N ASN A 171 -1.11 1.55 1.70
CA ASN A 171 -2.34 1.62 2.48
C ASN A 171 -2.05 1.95 3.96
N ASP A 172 -1.28 3.01 4.19
CA ASP A 172 -0.79 3.42 5.51
C ASP A 172 -1.43 4.75 5.95
N PRO A 173 -2.55 4.72 6.69
CA PRO A 173 -3.24 5.92 7.15
C PRO A 173 -2.35 6.85 7.99
N LYS A 174 -1.44 6.30 8.80
CA LYS A 174 -0.55 7.08 9.66
C LYS A 174 0.42 7.90 8.81
N MET A 175 1.03 7.27 7.81
CA MET A 175 1.95 7.94 6.90
C MET A 175 1.22 8.98 6.02
N VAL A 176 -0.01 8.69 5.60
CA VAL A 176 -0.86 9.66 4.88
C VAL A 176 -1.13 10.90 5.73
N ARG A 177 -1.51 10.73 7.00
CA ARG A 177 -1.74 11.86 7.93
C ARG A 177 -0.48 12.68 8.13
N TYR A 178 0.64 12.02 8.44
CA TYR A 178 1.93 12.68 8.64
C TYR A 178 2.29 13.61 7.47
N LEU A 179 2.17 13.11 6.24
CA LEU A 179 2.51 13.89 5.04
C LEU A 179 1.57 15.08 4.84
N LEU A 180 0.27 14.89 5.02
CA LEU A 180 -0.72 15.97 4.89
C LEU A 180 -0.55 17.04 5.98
N GLU A 181 -0.24 16.63 7.21
CA GLU A 181 0.06 17.54 8.33
C GLU A 181 1.33 18.36 8.08
N HIS A 182 2.29 17.82 7.33
CA HIS A 182 3.50 18.52 6.90
C HIS A 182 3.32 19.33 5.59
N GLY A 183 2.09 19.40 5.07
CA GLY A 183 1.75 20.26 3.94
C GLY A 183 1.88 19.63 2.57
N ALA A 184 1.91 18.30 2.46
CA ALA A 184 1.83 17.61 1.16
C ALA A 184 0.54 18.01 0.44
N ASP A 185 0.63 18.42 -0.84
CA ASP A 185 -0.55 18.80 -1.61
C ASP A 185 -1.32 17.52 -2.05
N PRO A 186 -2.59 17.35 -1.62
CA PRO A 186 -3.41 16.19 -2.00
C PRO A 186 -3.78 16.16 -3.49
N SER A 187 -3.34 17.15 -4.27
CA SER A 187 -3.55 17.29 -5.70
C SER A 187 -2.30 17.01 -6.55
N THR A 188 -1.11 16.89 -5.94
CA THR A 188 0.15 16.64 -6.63
C THR A 188 0.12 15.31 -7.37
N ARG A 189 0.39 15.35 -8.68
CA ARG A 189 0.40 14.16 -9.54
C ARG A 189 1.75 13.46 -9.46
N GLY A 190 1.71 12.14 -9.46
CA GLY A 190 2.90 11.30 -9.62
C GLY A 190 2.52 9.90 -10.10
N GLY A 191 3.45 8.96 -9.96
CA GLY A 191 3.27 7.60 -10.43
C GLY A 191 3.37 7.47 -11.96
N PRO A 192 3.36 6.23 -12.49
CA PRO A 192 3.46 5.98 -13.94
C PRO A 192 2.28 6.53 -14.75
N LYS A 193 1.20 6.97 -14.10
CA LYS A 193 -0.03 7.48 -14.74
C LYS A 193 -0.26 8.98 -14.51
N HIS A 194 0.70 9.70 -13.91
CA HIS A 194 0.51 11.10 -13.51
C HIS A 194 -0.84 11.34 -12.81
N ILE A 195 -1.14 10.48 -11.85
CA ILE A 195 -2.44 10.39 -11.18
C ILE A 195 -2.40 11.16 -9.86
N LYS A 196 -3.54 11.75 -9.48
CA LYS A 196 -3.69 12.42 -8.18
C LYS A 196 -3.91 11.40 -7.05
N PRO A 197 -3.52 11.73 -5.81
CA PRO A 197 -3.70 10.91 -4.61
C PRO A 197 -5.06 10.22 -4.49
N TYR A 198 -6.16 10.98 -4.49
CA TYR A 198 -7.50 10.41 -4.37
C TYR A 198 -7.83 9.40 -5.47
N GLY A 199 -7.54 9.76 -6.73
CA GLY A 199 -7.77 8.86 -7.87
C GLY A 199 -6.91 7.59 -7.80
N TYR A 200 -5.71 7.68 -7.23
CA TYR A 200 -4.84 6.53 -7.03
C TYR A 200 -5.38 5.60 -5.94
N ALA A 201 -5.87 6.13 -4.81
CA ALA A 201 -6.51 5.34 -3.75
C ALA A 201 -7.72 4.57 -4.29
N VAL A 202 -8.60 5.23 -5.04
CA VAL A 202 -9.76 4.58 -5.69
C VAL A 202 -9.31 3.52 -6.70
N TYR A 203 -8.31 3.82 -7.52
CA TYR A 203 -7.75 2.85 -8.47
C TYR A 203 -7.24 1.58 -7.77
N LEU A 204 -6.50 1.72 -6.66
CA LEU A 204 -5.99 0.58 -5.90
C LEU A 204 -7.12 -0.22 -5.24
N ALA A 205 -8.12 0.44 -4.67
CA ALA A 205 -9.29 -0.20 -4.08
C ALA A 205 -10.06 -1.05 -5.11
N LEU A 206 -10.21 -0.54 -6.34
CA LEU A 206 -10.85 -1.28 -7.43
C LEU A 206 -10.00 -2.44 -7.94
N LYS A 207 -8.66 -2.28 -7.98
CA LYS A 207 -7.73 -3.32 -8.42
C LYS A 207 -7.61 -4.46 -7.40
N ASN A 208 -7.71 -4.16 -6.11
CA ASN A 208 -7.59 -5.13 -5.03
C ASN A 208 -8.70 -4.96 -3.99
N GLN A 209 -9.81 -5.65 -4.22
CA GLN A 209 -11.01 -5.60 -3.37
C GLN A 209 -10.80 -6.23 -1.98
N ALA A 210 -9.72 -6.99 -1.77
CA ALA A 210 -9.40 -7.59 -0.47
C ALA A 210 -8.74 -6.59 0.50
N THR A 211 -8.19 -5.48 0.00
CA THR A 211 -7.56 -4.46 0.82
C THR A 211 -8.53 -3.31 1.07
N ASN A 212 -8.73 -2.96 2.34
CA ASN A 212 -9.61 -1.87 2.74
C ASN A 212 -8.87 -0.52 2.67
N TYR A 213 -9.23 0.30 1.69
CA TYR A 213 -8.70 1.67 1.52
C TYR A 213 -9.61 2.76 2.11
N ASN A 214 -10.71 2.41 2.78
CA ASN A 214 -11.72 3.37 3.22
C ASN A 214 -11.14 4.44 4.14
N GLU A 215 -10.22 4.07 5.03
CA GLU A 215 -9.58 5.03 5.93
C GLU A 215 -8.69 6.01 5.16
N VAL A 216 -7.85 5.52 4.25
CA VAL A 216 -7.02 6.37 3.39
C VAL A 216 -7.89 7.31 2.54
N ILE A 217 -8.97 6.80 1.95
CA ILE A 217 -9.91 7.60 1.17
C ILE A 217 -10.56 8.67 2.04
N SER A 218 -11.00 8.32 3.25
CA SER A 218 -11.62 9.27 4.19
C SER A 218 -10.67 10.39 4.61
N ILE A 219 -9.39 10.09 4.82
CA ILE A 219 -8.38 11.10 5.16
C ILE A 219 -8.17 12.06 3.98
N LEU A 220 -8.05 11.52 2.75
CA LEU A 220 -7.87 12.33 1.55
C LEU A 220 -9.09 13.21 1.27
N ASP A 221 -10.29 12.68 1.47
CA ASP A 221 -11.55 13.42 1.35
C ASP A 221 -11.56 14.64 2.27
N SER A 222 -11.28 14.42 3.56
CA SER A 222 -11.15 15.49 4.56
C SER A 222 -10.09 16.53 4.20
N ALA A 223 -8.96 16.10 3.61
CA ALA A 223 -7.90 17.01 3.18
C ALA A 223 -8.33 17.88 1.99
N LEU A 224 -9.02 17.29 1.01
CA LEU A 224 -9.54 18.01 -0.16
C LEU A 224 -10.62 19.02 0.25
N GLU A 225 -11.51 18.66 1.17
CA GLU A 225 -12.50 19.59 1.70
C GLU A 225 -11.84 20.83 2.35
N LYS A 226 -10.82 20.62 3.19
CA LYS A 226 -10.05 21.72 3.82
C LYS A 226 -9.39 22.64 2.78
N THR A 227 -8.85 22.06 1.70
CA THR A 227 -8.27 22.89 0.62
C THR A 227 -9.34 23.71 -0.12
N SER A 228 -10.55 23.17 -0.27
CA SER A 228 -11.67 23.85 -0.93
C SER A 228 -12.30 24.95 -0.09
N SER A 229 -12.27 24.81 1.25
CA SER A 229 -12.82 25.79 2.18
C SER A 229 -11.87 26.95 2.50
N GLY A 230 -10.66 26.96 1.93
CA GLY A 230 -9.64 27.98 2.18
C GLY A 230 -9.04 27.93 3.60
N GLN A 231 -9.31 26.86 4.34
CA GLN A 231 -8.90 26.70 5.73
C GLN A 231 -7.51 26.07 5.76
N LYS A 232 -6.46 26.90 5.67
CA LYS A 232 -5.07 26.46 5.80
C LYS A 232 -4.89 25.68 7.11
N ALA A 233 -4.26 24.51 7.02
CA ALA A 233 -3.76 23.78 8.18
C ALA A 233 -2.81 24.71 8.96
N GLY A 234 -3.18 25.01 10.20
CA GLY A 234 -2.39 25.80 11.13
C GLY A 234 -1.48 24.91 11.96
#